data_AF-A0A1Y2RGH9-F1
#
_entry.id   AF-A0A1Y2RGH9-F1
#
_cell.length_a   1.000
_cell.length_b   1.000
_cell.length_c   1.000
_cell.angle_alpha   90.00
_cell.angle_beta   90.00
_cell.angle_gamma   90.00
#
_symmetry.space_group_name_H-M   'P 1'
#
loop_
_entity.id
_entity.type
_entity.pdbx_description
1 polymer ?
#
loop_
_entity_poly.entity_id
_entity_poly.type
_entity_poly.pdbx_seq_one_letter_code
_entity_poly.pdbx_strand_id
1 'polypeptide(L)'
;MELKQLSKWIFITGALVIGIIKLIIRPMQPGGEVTRYFLNVAPNLLGAFLIPFCACWFFSGRNFLIARIFKIESSYDLRLVCLMGFCYLVVNEYFQLIPYFGRTFDYNDILFSSIGLIFSCVVFGKIQTRVKENFEPRHV
;
A
#
# COMPACT_ATOMS: atom_id res chain seq x y z
N MET A 1 17.70 -10.54 -1.75
CA MET A 1 17.00 -10.55 -3.06
C MET A 1 15.55 -11.01 -2.95
N GLU A 2 15.25 -12.01 -2.12
CA GLU A 2 13.90 -12.60 -2.01
C GLU A 2 12.81 -11.61 -1.58
N LEU A 3 13.06 -10.78 -0.56
CA LEU A 3 12.07 -9.79 -0.09
C LEU A 3 11.65 -8.80 -1.18
N LYS A 4 12.60 -8.35 -1.99
CA LYS A 4 12.35 -7.44 -3.12
C LYS A 4 11.48 -8.12 -4.19
N GLN A 5 11.74 -9.39 -4.47
CA GLN A 5 11.00 -10.14 -5.49
C GLN A 5 9.59 -10.51 -5.01
N LEU A 6 9.44 -10.90 -3.75
CA LEU A 6 8.13 -11.09 -3.12
C LEU A 6 7.34 -9.78 -3.13
N SER A 7 7.96 -8.68 -2.71
CA SER A 7 7.33 -7.35 -2.69
C SER A 7 6.91 -6.88 -4.08
N LYS A 8 7.73 -7.16 -5.11
CA LYS A 8 7.39 -6.91 -6.51
C LYS A 8 6.10 -7.65 -6.90
N TRP A 9 6.02 -8.95 -6.64
CA TRP A 9 4.84 -9.74 -7.02
C TRP A 9 3.58 -9.32 -6.24
N ILE A 10 3.70 -9.09 -4.93
CA ILE A 10 2.59 -8.59 -4.10
C ILE A 10 2.09 -7.24 -4.64
N PHE A 11 3.00 -6.32 -4.95
CA PHE A 11 2.64 -5.01 -5.49
C PHE A 11 1.97 -5.12 -6.86
N ILE A 12 2.53 -5.88 -7.80
CA ILE A 12 1.98 -6.04 -9.15
C ILE A 12 0.58 -6.65 -9.06
N THR A 13 0.42 -7.75 -8.33
CA THR A 13 -0.88 -8.42 -8.17
C THR A 13 -1.90 -7.49 -7.52
N GLY A 14 -1.52 -6.79 -6.45
CA GLY A 14 -2.40 -5.85 -5.77
C GLY A 14 -2.79 -4.65 -6.64
N ALA A 15 -1.85 -4.08 -7.40
CA ALA A 15 -2.12 -2.99 -8.34
C ALA A 15 -3.06 -3.43 -9.48
N LEU A 16 -2.90 -4.65 -9.99
CA LEU A 16 -3.81 -5.23 -10.98
C LEU A 16 -5.23 -5.39 -10.40
N VAL A 17 -5.35 -5.91 -9.18
CA VAL A 17 -6.65 -6.04 -8.49
C VAL A 17 -7.31 -4.67 -8.32
N ILE A 18 -6.56 -3.66 -7.85
CA ILE A 18 -7.07 -2.28 -7.72
C ILE A 18 -7.53 -1.74 -9.09
N GLY A 19 -6.74 -1.97 -10.13
CA GLY A 19 -7.07 -1.56 -11.50
C GLY A 19 -8.36 -2.21 -12.00
N ILE A 20 -8.52 -3.53 -11.82
CA ILE A 20 -9.74 -4.27 -12.18
C ILE A 20 -10.95 -3.71 -11.42
N ILE A 21 -10.83 -3.49 -10.12
CA ILE A 21 -11.93 -2.94 -9.32
C ILE A 21 -12.33 -1.55 -9.82
N LYS A 22 -11.35 -0.65 -10.02
CA LYS A 22 -11.61 0.75 -10.41
C LYS A 22 -12.10 0.90 -11.85
N LEU A 23 -11.54 0.14 -12.80
CA LEU A 23 -11.74 0.34 -14.23
C LEU A 23 -12.78 -0.59 -14.85
N ILE A 24 -12.98 -1.79 -14.30
CA ILE A 24 -13.87 -2.78 -14.88
C ILE A 24 -15.11 -2.94 -14.00
N ILE A 25 -14.91 -3.28 -12.72
CA ILE A 25 -16.00 -3.64 -11.83
C ILE A 25 -16.85 -2.42 -11.47
N ARG A 26 -16.23 -1.30 -11.10
CA ARG A 26 -16.95 -0.09 -10.65
C ARG A 26 -17.87 0.52 -11.73
N PRO A 27 -17.45 0.64 -13.01
CA PRO A 27 -18.35 1.13 -14.07
C PRO A 27 -19.52 0.20 -14.37
N MET A 28 -19.35 -1.12 -14.19
CA MET A 28 -20.42 -2.10 -14.43
C MET A 28 -21.52 -2.06 -13.37
N GLN A 29 -21.37 -1.23 -12.32
CA GLN A 29 -22.33 -1.08 -11.22
C GLN A 29 -22.87 -2.42 -10.66
N PRO A 30 -22.03 -3.42 -10.33
CA PRO A 30 -22.52 -4.69 -9.86
C PRO A 30 -23.15 -4.55 -8.46
N GLY A 31 -24.45 -4.79 -8.40
CA GLY A 31 -25.18 -5.02 -7.15
C GLY A 31 -25.62 -3.78 -6.38
N GLY A 32 -26.32 -4.06 -5.27
CA GLY A 32 -26.95 -3.08 -4.38
C GLY A 32 -25.98 -2.21 -3.58
N GLU A 33 -26.53 -1.39 -2.68
CA GLU A 33 -25.80 -0.35 -1.96
C GLU A 33 -24.57 -0.86 -1.17
N VAL A 34 -24.68 -2.03 -0.56
CA VAL A 34 -23.60 -2.63 0.24
C VAL A 34 -22.40 -3.01 -0.63
N THR A 35 -22.62 -3.65 -1.78
CA THR A 35 -21.54 -4.03 -2.70
C THR A 35 -20.83 -2.79 -3.24
N ARG A 36 -21.58 -1.74 -3.58
CA ARG A 36 -21.02 -0.45 -4.01
C ARG A 36 -20.15 0.18 -2.93
N TYR A 37 -20.58 0.14 -1.67
CA TYR A 37 -19.79 0.65 -0.55
C TYR A 37 -18.43 -0.05 -0.45
N PHE A 38 -18.41 -1.39 -0.43
CA PHE A 38 -17.14 -2.13 -0.36
C PHE A 38 -16.25 -1.90 -1.59
N LEU A 39 -16.81 -1.83 -2.79
CA LEU A 39 -16.05 -1.55 -4.02
C LEU A 39 -15.48 -0.13 -4.05
N ASN A 40 -16.10 0.81 -3.33
CA ASN A 40 -15.61 2.17 -3.22
C ASN A 40 -14.39 2.26 -2.31
N VAL A 41 -14.38 1.48 -1.23
CA VAL A 41 -13.38 1.54 -0.14
C VAL A 41 -12.22 0.55 -0.33
N ALA A 42 -12.50 -0.64 -0.88
CA ALA A 42 -11.50 -1.70 -1.06
C ALA A 42 -10.25 -1.26 -1.82
N PRO A 43 -10.32 -0.42 -2.89
CA PRO A 43 -9.13 0.04 -3.58
C PRO A 43 -8.19 0.88 -2.70
N ASN A 44 -8.75 1.66 -1.77
CA ASN A 44 -7.97 2.49 -0.86
C ASN A 44 -7.35 1.65 0.27
N LEU A 45 -8.11 0.70 0.83
CA LEU A 45 -7.58 -0.30 1.76
C LEU A 45 -6.41 -1.09 1.16
N LEU A 46 -6.59 -1.61 -0.06
CA LEU A 46 -5.57 -2.37 -0.77
C LEU A 46 -4.40 -1.46 -1.17
N GLY A 47 -4.67 -0.26 -1.68
CA GLY A 47 -3.64 0.70 -2.04
C GLY A 47 -2.74 1.05 -0.86
N ALA A 48 -3.34 1.35 0.28
CA ALA A 48 -2.67 1.57 1.55
C ALA A 48 -1.83 0.36 2.00
N PHE A 49 -2.38 -0.84 1.84
CA PHE A 49 -1.68 -2.07 2.17
C PHE A 49 -0.42 -2.28 1.34
N LEU A 50 -0.40 -1.84 0.08
CA LEU A 50 0.71 -2.12 -0.84
C LEU A 50 1.89 -1.13 -0.72
N ILE A 51 1.74 -0.05 0.05
CA ILE A 51 2.73 1.05 0.12
C ILE A 51 4.15 0.59 0.50
N PRO A 52 4.39 -0.13 1.61
CA PRO A 52 5.75 -0.54 1.96
C PRO A 52 6.30 -1.61 1.03
N PHE A 53 5.45 -2.43 0.39
CA PHE A 53 5.86 -3.37 -0.65
C PHE A 53 6.34 -2.63 -1.92
N CYS A 54 5.61 -1.58 -2.32
CA CYS A 54 6.01 -0.68 -3.40
C CYS A 54 7.36 -0.03 -3.10
N ALA A 55 7.49 0.58 -1.91
CA ALA A 55 8.73 1.23 -1.50
C ALA A 55 9.91 0.25 -1.46
N CYS A 56 9.71 -0.95 -0.90
CA CYS A 56 10.73 -1.99 -0.90
C CYS A 56 11.14 -2.37 -2.33
N TRP A 57 10.19 -2.57 -3.25
CA TRP A 57 10.52 -2.93 -4.63
C TRP A 57 11.26 -1.82 -5.38
N PHE A 58 10.78 -0.58 -5.31
CA PHE A 58 11.32 0.55 -6.08
C PHE A 58 12.65 1.07 -5.54
N PHE A 59 12.82 1.10 -4.21
CA PHE A 59 13.98 1.74 -3.59
C PHE A 59 15.05 0.75 -3.13
N SER A 60 14.74 -0.55 -2.98
CA SER A 60 15.75 -1.54 -2.60
C SER A 60 16.79 -1.75 -3.71
N GLY A 61 18.05 -1.41 -3.41
CA GLY A 61 19.20 -1.58 -4.30
C GLY A 61 19.42 -0.45 -5.32
N ARG A 62 18.83 0.73 -5.11
CA ARG A 62 19.11 1.94 -5.91
C ARG A 62 19.83 3.00 -5.05
N ASN A 63 20.76 3.73 -5.66
CA ASN A 63 21.62 4.71 -4.98
C ASN A 63 21.25 6.18 -5.26
N PHE A 64 20.01 6.47 -5.64
CA PHE A 64 19.53 7.86 -5.78
C PHE A 64 19.07 8.42 -4.43
N LEU A 65 19.11 9.74 -4.23
CA LEU A 65 18.77 10.41 -2.95
C LEU A 65 17.45 9.94 -2.34
N ILE A 66 16.40 9.83 -3.15
CA ILE A 66 15.07 9.36 -2.72
C ILE A 66 15.13 7.90 -2.26
N ALA A 67 15.88 7.05 -2.96
CA ALA A 67 16.03 5.65 -2.57
C ALA A 67 16.74 5.48 -1.23
N ARG A 68 17.59 6.45 -0.85
CA ARG A 68 18.24 6.47 0.47
C ARG A 68 17.27 6.84 1.58
N ILE A 69 16.33 7.74 1.33
CA ILE A 69 15.30 8.16 2.30
C ILE A 69 14.26 7.05 2.50
N PHE A 70 13.89 6.35 1.44
CA PHE A 70 12.88 5.28 1.47
C PHE A 70 13.47 3.88 1.64
N LYS A 71 14.76 3.76 2.01
CA LYS A 71 15.38 2.47 2.28
C LYS A 71 14.84 1.94 3.60
N ILE A 72 14.02 0.88 3.53
CA ILE A 72 13.44 0.27 4.73
C ILE A 72 14.47 -0.70 5.33
N GLU A 73 15.30 -0.21 6.26
CA GLU A 73 16.25 -1.05 7.01
C GLU A 73 15.80 -1.29 8.45
N SER A 74 15.14 -0.29 9.03
CA SER A 74 14.63 -0.31 10.40
C SER A 74 13.10 -0.26 10.45
N SER A 75 12.54 -0.71 11.58
CA SER A 75 11.14 -0.51 11.93
C SER A 75 10.74 0.97 11.96
N TYR A 76 11.69 1.87 12.21
CA TYR A 76 11.47 3.31 12.13
C TYR A 76 11.23 3.76 10.68
N ASP A 77 12.08 3.32 9.75
CA ASP A 77 11.95 3.65 8.32
C ASP A 77 10.63 3.12 7.76
N LEU A 78 10.23 1.91 8.17
CA LEU A 78 8.93 1.34 7.79
C LEU A 78 7.76 2.23 8.24
N ARG A 79 7.79 2.73 9.48
CA ARG A 79 6.77 3.66 9.99
C ARG A 79 6.78 4.98 9.23
N LEU A 80 7.96 5.50 8.88
CA LEU A 80 8.09 6.73 8.10
C LEU A 80 7.51 6.55 6.69
N VAL A 81 7.77 5.42 6.03
CA VAL A 81 7.17 5.08 4.73
C VAL A 81 5.65 4.93 4.86
N CYS A 82 5.15 4.24 5.90
CA CYS A 82 3.72 4.14 6.16
C CYS A 82 3.09 5.53 6.39
N LEU A 83 3.76 6.43 7.13
CA LEU A 83 3.29 7.78 7.39
C LEU A 83 3.26 8.64 6.13
N MET A 84 4.33 8.62 5.33
CA MET A 84 4.35 9.32 4.04
C MET A 84 3.28 8.77 3.09
N GLY A 85 3.07 7.45 3.12
CA GLY A 85 1.98 6.79 2.43
C GLY A 85 0.62 7.28 2.86
N PHE A 86 0.41 7.45 4.16
CA PHE A 86 -0.84 8.03 4.69
C PHE A 86 -1.07 9.45 4.19
N CYS A 87 -0.05 10.31 4.27
CA CYS A 87 -0.13 11.67 3.73
C CYS A 87 -0.48 11.68 2.24
N TYR A 88 0.14 10.78 1.46
CA TYR A 88 -0.19 10.63 0.04
C TYR A 88 -1.65 10.22 -0.19
N LEU A 89 -2.19 9.28 0.61
CA LEU A 89 -3.59 8.85 0.51
C LEU A 89 -4.56 9.96 0.89
N VAL A 90 -4.27 10.73 1.93
CA VAL A 90 -5.06 11.90 2.32
C VAL A 90 -5.09 12.93 1.18
N VAL A 91 -3.93 13.26 0.62
CA VAL A 91 -3.83 14.16 -0.55
C VAL A 91 -4.58 13.59 -1.76
N ASN A 92 -4.51 12.28 -1.99
CA ASN A 92 -5.25 11.62 -3.07
C ASN A 92 -6.78 11.73 -2.89
N GLU A 93 -7.29 11.65 -1.66
CA GLU A 93 -8.71 11.92 -1.38
C GLU A 93 -9.08 13.39 -1.59
N TYR A 94 -8.20 14.32 -1.24
CA TYR A 94 -8.39 15.74 -1.58
C TYR A 94 -8.41 15.98 -3.10
N PHE A 95 -7.62 15.25 -3.88
CA PHE A 95 -7.68 15.35 -5.34
C PHE A 95 -8.96 14.77 -5.93
N GLN A 96 -9.60 13.80 -5.28
CA GLN A 96 -10.88 13.25 -5.74
C GLN A 96 -12.04 14.25 -5.64
N LEU A 97 -11.91 15.31 -4.83
CA LEU A 97 -12.86 16.43 -4.79
C LEU A 97 -12.83 17.28 -6.07
N ILE A 98 -11.81 17.14 -6.93
CA ILE A 98 -11.80 17.83 -8.23
C ILE A 98 -12.98 17.29 -9.05
N PRO A 99 -13.84 18.17 -9.60
CA PRO A 99 -15.12 17.79 -10.22
C PRO A 99 -14.98 16.81 -11.40
N TYR A 100 -13.79 16.69 -11.99
CA TYR A 100 -13.48 15.68 -13.01
C TYR A 100 -13.67 14.23 -12.51
N PHE A 101 -13.40 13.96 -11.24
CA PHE A 101 -13.50 12.62 -10.65
C PHE A 101 -14.90 12.29 -10.11
N GLY A 102 -15.76 13.30 -9.95
CA GLY A 102 -17.16 13.12 -9.55
C GLY A 102 -17.36 12.44 -8.19
N ARG A 103 -16.37 12.50 -7.28
CA ARG A 103 -16.44 11.91 -5.95
C ARG A 103 -16.44 13.00 -4.87
N THR A 104 -17.18 12.73 -3.81
CA THR A 104 -17.13 13.51 -2.57
C THR A 104 -16.02 12.97 -1.67
N PHE A 105 -15.49 13.83 -0.80
CA PHE A 105 -14.55 13.41 0.24
C PHE A 105 -15.19 12.36 1.15
N ASP A 106 -14.64 11.15 1.18
CA ASP A 106 -15.17 10.04 1.98
C ASP A 106 -14.26 9.74 3.17
N TYR A 107 -14.76 9.98 4.38
CA TYR A 107 -14.04 9.67 5.61
C TYR A 107 -13.79 8.17 5.77
N ASN A 108 -14.63 7.31 5.17
CA ASN A 108 -14.40 5.87 5.17
C ASN A 108 -13.14 5.51 4.39
N ASP A 109 -12.87 6.20 3.28
CA ASP A 109 -11.67 5.96 2.49
C ASP A 109 -10.39 6.25 3.30
N ILE A 110 -10.40 7.27 4.15
CA ILE A 110 -9.30 7.58 5.08
C ILE A 110 -9.20 6.55 6.21
N LEU A 111 -10.33 6.14 6.79
CA LEU A 111 -10.37 5.15 7.86
C LEU A 111 -9.79 3.81 7.38
N PHE A 112 -10.27 3.32 6.25
CA PHE A 112 -9.80 2.06 5.68
C PHE A 112 -8.37 2.15 5.15
N SER A 113 -7.95 3.31 4.64
CA SER A 113 -6.54 3.57 4.34
C SER A 113 -5.66 3.44 5.59
N SER A 114 -6.10 3.98 6.72
CA SER A 114 -5.39 3.87 8.00
C SER A 114 -5.28 2.42 8.47
N ILE A 115 -6.38 1.66 8.37
CA ILE A 115 -6.41 0.22 8.70
C ILE A 115 -5.46 -0.56 7.79
N GLY A 116 -5.50 -0.30 6.47
CA GLY A 116 -4.63 -0.94 5.49
C GLY A 116 -3.15 -0.68 5.75
N LEU A 117 -2.80 0.55 6.13
CA LEU A 117 -1.45 0.93 6.50
C LEU A 117 -0.97 0.27 7.78
N ILE A 118 -1.80 0.22 8.83
CA ILE A 118 -1.46 -0.48 10.08
C ILE A 118 -1.19 -1.95 9.78
N PHE A 119 -2.10 -2.59 9.04
CA PHE A 119 -1.97 -3.98 8.66
C PHE A 119 -0.70 -4.21 7.83
N SER A 120 -0.40 -3.32 6.89
CA SER A 120 0.80 -3.37 6.09
C SER A 120 2.08 -3.25 6.91
N CYS A 121 2.13 -2.27 7.82
CA CYS A 121 3.26 -2.07 8.70
C CYS A 121 3.51 -3.32 9.57
N VAL A 122 2.46 -4.00 10.04
CA VAL A 122 2.59 -5.27 10.80
C VAL A 122 3.04 -6.43 9.90
N VAL A 123 2.37 -6.66 8.78
CA VAL A 123 2.65 -7.79 7.88
C VAL A 123 4.04 -7.66 7.27
N PHE A 124 4.36 -6.49 6.71
CA PHE A 124 5.66 -6.23 6.12
C PHE A 124 6.77 -6.33 7.17
N GLY A 125 6.57 -5.75 8.36
CA GLY A 125 7.53 -5.86 9.46
C GLY A 125 7.82 -7.31 9.84
N LYS A 126 6.78 -8.16 9.97
CA LYS A 126 6.95 -9.60 10.24
C LYS A 126 7.70 -10.32 9.12
N ILE A 127 7.39 -10.02 7.86
CA ILE A 127 8.09 -10.62 6.71
C ILE A 127 9.56 -10.20 6.71
N GLN A 128 9.85 -8.91 6.96
CA GLN A 128 11.21 -8.39 7.01
C GLN A 128 12.04 -9.06 8.13
N THR A 129 11.48 -9.21 9.33
CA THR A 129 12.15 -9.91 10.44
C THR A 129 12.46 -11.36 10.08
N ARG A 130 11.49 -12.11 9.53
CA ARG A 130 11.70 -13.51 9.11
C ARG A 130 12.78 -13.64 8.05
N VAL A 131 12.81 -12.73 7.08
CA VAL A 131 13.86 -12.73 6.06
C VAL A 131 15.21 -12.47 6.72
N LYS A 132 15.32 -11.50 7.65
CA LYS A 132 16.59 -11.24 8.34
C LYS A 132 17.08 -12.45 9.16
N GLU A 133 16.19 -13.11 9.89
CA GLU A 133 16.49 -14.31 10.69
C GLU A 133 16.95 -15.51 9.83
N ASN A 134 16.47 -15.63 8.59
CA ASN A 134 16.91 -16.70 7.68
C ASN A 134 18.31 -16.46 7.08
N PHE A 135 18.79 -15.20 7.06
CA PHE A 135 20.10 -14.84 6.50
C PHE A 135 21.21 -14.71 7.56
N GLU A 136 20.88 -14.48 8.83
CA GLU A 136 21.81 -14.61 9.95
C GLU A 136 21.57 -15.97 10.63
N PRO A 137 22.30 -17.05 10.25
CA PRO A 137 22.21 -18.29 10.99
C PRO A 137 22.56 -17.99 12.45
N ARG A 138 21.68 -18.39 13.37
CA ARG A 138 21.97 -18.36 14.80
C ARG A 138 23.33 -19.03 15.01
N HIS A 139 24.34 -18.22 15.33
CA HIS A 139 25.57 -18.71 15.93
C HIS A 139 25.17 -19.26 17.30
N VAL A 140 24.82 -20.55 17.32
CA VAL A 140 24.72 -21.38 18.52
C VAL A 140 26.09 -22.03 18.71
#